data_AF-A0A060BZV3-F1
#
_entry.id   AF-A0A060BZV3-F1
#
_cell.length_a   1.000
_cell.length_b   1.000
_cell.length_c   1.000
_cell.angle_alpha   90.00
_cell.angle_beta   90.00
_cell.angle_gamma   90.00
#
_symmetry.space_group_name_H-M   'P 1'
#
loop_
_entity.id
_entity.type
_entity.pdbx_description
1 polymer ?
#
loop_
_entity_poly.entity_id
_entity_poly.type
_entity_poly.pdbx_seq_one_letter_code
_entity_poly.pdbx_strand_id
1 'polypeptide(L)'
;MLITLLCVFDIKIIFKNIISIFQGRGGLLTLSIPVNSSPLISVIIPVYNVEEYLARCLESVVKQTYKNLEIICVNDGSTDSSKRILEDYSKKIRE
;
A
#
# COMPACT_ATOMS: atom_id res chain seq x y z
N MET A 1 -12.03 -16.19 8.75
CA MET A 1 -11.12 -15.61 9.76
C MET A 1 -9.64 -15.66 9.36
N LEU A 2 -9.17 -16.64 8.56
CA LEU A 2 -7.77 -16.72 8.10
C LEU A 2 -7.39 -15.73 6.97
N ILE A 3 -8.33 -15.34 6.11
CA ILE A 3 -8.01 -14.48 4.96
C ILE A 3 -7.66 -13.05 5.43
N THR A 4 -8.22 -12.57 6.55
CA THR A 4 -7.90 -11.25 7.12
C THR A 4 -6.47 -11.17 7.64
N LEU A 5 -5.90 -12.30 8.04
CA LEU A 5 -4.52 -12.37 8.51
C LEU A 5 -3.54 -12.25 7.33
N LEU A 6 -3.82 -12.83 6.16
CA LEU A 6 -2.93 -12.70 4.99
C LEU A 6 -2.85 -11.25 4.46
N CYS A 7 -3.96 -10.52 4.24
CA CYS A 7 -3.85 -9.11 3.82
C CYS A 7 -3.20 -8.19 4.85
N VAL A 8 -3.37 -8.47 6.16
CA VAL A 8 -2.76 -7.64 7.21
C VAL A 8 -1.28 -7.98 7.40
N PHE A 9 -0.84 -9.20 7.08
CA PHE A 9 0.56 -9.60 7.17
C PHE A 9 1.35 -9.30 5.89
N ASP A 10 0.80 -9.42 4.68
CA ASP A 10 1.53 -9.12 3.45
C ASP A 10 1.82 -7.62 3.28
N ILE A 11 0.89 -6.74 3.66
CA ILE A 11 1.13 -5.29 3.66
C ILE A 11 2.11 -4.89 4.77
N LYS A 12 2.07 -5.55 5.95
CA LYS A 12 3.06 -5.33 7.02
C LYS A 12 4.47 -5.83 6.65
N ILE A 13 4.59 -6.85 5.80
CA ILE A 13 5.87 -7.38 5.32
C ILE A 13 6.56 -6.38 4.39
N ILE A 14 5.81 -5.66 3.54
CA ILE A 14 6.37 -4.56 2.73
C ILE A 14 6.81 -3.39 3.63
N PHE A 15 6.04 -3.06 4.67
CA PHE A 15 6.38 -1.99 5.61
C PHE A 15 7.59 -2.28 6.52
N LYS A 16 7.78 -3.53 6.97
CA LYS A 16 8.94 -3.90 7.84
C LYS A 16 10.27 -3.94 7.08
N ASN A 17 10.26 -4.31 5.80
CA ASN A 17 11.49 -4.44 5.02
C ASN A 17 12.15 -3.09 4.72
N ILE A 18 11.42 -1.99 4.65
CA ILE A 18 12.02 -0.67 4.37
C ILE A 18 12.74 -0.08 5.59
N ILE A 19 12.22 -0.28 6.81
CA ILE A 19 12.85 0.24 8.04
C ILE A 19 14.14 -0.52 8.38
N SER A 20 14.23 -1.81 8.05
CA SER A 20 15.41 -2.63 8.35
C SER A 20 16.58 -2.46 7.35
N ILE A 21 16.37 -1.82 6.19
CA ILE A 21 17.44 -1.60 5.19
C ILE A 21 18.47 -0.57 5.68
N PHE A 22 18.16 0.24 6.71
CA PHE A 22 19.02 1.35 7.13
C PHE A 22 19.64 1.24 8.54
N GLN A 23 19.44 0.14 9.28
CA GLN A 23 20.00 0.01 10.65
C GLN A 23 21.01 -1.13 10.80
N GLY A 24 21.83 -1.38 9.78
CA GLY A 24 22.83 -2.44 9.83
C GLY A 24 24.18 -2.07 9.23
N ARG A 25 25.11 -1.67 10.13
CA ARG A 25 26.59 -1.73 10.03
C ARG A 25 27.36 -0.45 9.67
N GLY A 26 28.01 0.12 10.69
CA GLY A 26 29.41 0.59 10.68
C GLY A 26 29.78 1.79 9.81
N GLY A 27 30.00 2.95 10.46
CA GLY A 27 30.84 4.04 9.95
C GLY A 27 30.31 4.79 8.73
N LEU A 28 29.19 5.50 8.88
CA LEU A 28 28.69 6.42 7.85
C LEU A 28 28.52 7.82 8.44
N LEU A 29 29.10 8.84 7.77
CA LEU A 29 28.72 10.24 7.99
C LEU A 29 27.28 10.40 7.53
N THR A 30 26.32 10.38 8.45
CA THR A 30 24.91 10.66 8.16
C THR A 30 24.71 12.15 7.96
N LEU A 31 24.52 12.58 6.71
CA LEU A 31 23.88 13.85 6.37
C LEU A 31 22.36 13.66 6.45
N SER A 32 21.79 13.92 7.62
CA SER A 32 20.33 13.99 7.77
C SER A 32 19.84 15.31 7.20
N ILE A 33 19.43 15.30 5.93
CA ILE A 33 18.62 16.37 5.35
C ILE A 33 17.25 16.27 6.02
N PRO A 34 16.71 17.35 6.63
CA PRO A 34 15.34 17.36 7.11
C PRO A 34 14.43 17.20 5.89
N VAL A 35 14.00 15.96 5.62
CA VAL A 35 12.92 15.70 4.67
C VAL A 35 11.67 16.37 5.24
N ASN A 36 10.91 17.03 4.35
CA ASN A 36 9.65 17.71 4.64
C ASN A 36 8.77 16.90 5.60
N SER A 37 7.90 17.58 6.34
CA SER A 37 7.15 17.13 7.54
C SER A 37 6.37 15.80 7.47
N SER A 38 6.38 15.08 6.35
CA SER A 38 5.95 13.68 6.19
C SER A 38 6.35 13.21 4.78
N PRO A 39 7.22 12.19 4.58
CA PRO A 39 7.59 11.73 3.23
C PRO A 39 6.39 11.18 2.43
N LEU A 40 6.28 11.45 1.13
CA LEU A 40 5.25 10.78 0.32
C LEU A 40 5.56 9.28 0.27
N ILE A 41 4.58 8.44 0.61
CA ILE A 41 4.70 6.99 0.49
C ILE A 41 3.75 6.52 -0.62
N SER A 42 4.32 5.94 -1.67
CA SER A 42 3.55 5.35 -2.77
C SER A 42 3.36 3.86 -2.57
N VAL A 43 2.12 3.39 -2.63
CA VAL A 43 1.71 1.99 -2.52
C VAL A 43 1.23 1.52 -3.88
N ILE A 44 1.95 0.59 -4.49
CA ILE A 44 1.60 0.01 -5.79
C ILE A 44 0.94 -1.34 -5.54
N ILE A 45 -0.28 -1.53 -6.07
CA ILE A 45 -1.09 -2.73 -5.89
C ILE A 45 -1.35 -3.34 -7.28
N PRO A 46 -0.67 -4.43 -7.66
CA PRO A 46 -1.04 -5.20 -8.84
C PRO A 46 -2.37 -5.92 -8.59
N VAL A 47 -3.23 -5.94 -9.61
CA VAL A 47 -4.60 -6.46 -9.53
C VAL A 47 -4.84 -7.39 -10.72
N TYR A 48 -5.07 -8.68 -10.45
CA TYR A 48 -5.44 -9.68 -11.45
C TYR A 48 -6.37 -10.74 -10.87
N ASN A 49 -7.66 -10.67 -11.21
CA ASN A 49 -8.70 -11.61 -10.78
C ASN A 49 -8.78 -11.80 -9.24
N VAL A 50 -8.95 -10.69 -8.52
CA VAL A 50 -8.86 -10.60 -7.06
C VAL A 50 -10.12 -10.03 -6.39
N GLU A 51 -11.27 -10.07 -7.07
CA GLU A 51 -12.51 -9.39 -6.65
C GLU A 51 -12.93 -9.68 -5.21
N GLU A 52 -12.73 -10.91 -4.73
CA GLU A 52 -13.15 -11.36 -3.40
C GLU A 52 -12.47 -10.62 -2.25
N TYR A 53 -11.24 -10.13 -2.45
CA TYR A 53 -10.43 -9.51 -1.38
C TYR A 53 -9.99 -8.08 -1.70
N LEU A 54 -10.17 -7.61 -2.94
CA LEU A 54 -9.74 -6.30 -3.38
C LEU A 54 -10.34 -5.17 -2.54
N ALA A 55 -11.66 -5.19 -2.31
CA ALA A 55 -12.34 -4.16 -1.53
C ALA A 55 -11.76 -4.05 -0.11
N ARG A 56 -11.52 -5.19 0.55
CA ARG A 56 -10.92 -5.20 1.89
C ARG A 56 -9.47 -4.70 1.88
N CYS A 57 -8.71 -5.04 0.84
CA CYS A 57 -7.34 -4.54 0.67
C CYS A 57 -7.32 -3.01 0.54
N LEU A 58 -8.13 -2.46 -0.36
CA LEU A 58 -8.24 -1.01 -0.58
C LEU A 58 -8.71 -0.29 0.68
N GLU A 59 -9.74 -0.81 1.35
CA GLU A 59 -10.24 -0.24 2.60
C GLU A 59 -9.14 -0.18 3.69
N SER A 60 -8.29 -1.20 3.75
CA SER A 60 -7.16 -1.25 4.67
C SER A 60 -6.14 -0.16 4.36
N VAL A 61 -5.74 0.01 3.09
CA VAL A 61 -4.72 1.00 2.69
C VAL A 61 -5.27 2.44 2.81
N VAL A 62 -6.54 2.67 2.50
CA VAL A 62 -7.18 3.99 2.63
C VAL A 62 -7.32 4.42 4.09
N LYS A 63 -7.55 3.47 5.02
CA LYS A 63 -7.73 3.75 6.46
C LYS A 63 -6.43 3.86 7.26
N GLN A 64 -5.27 3.87 6.61
CA GLN A 64 -4.00 4.01 7.33
C GLN A 64 -3.94 5.33 8.13
N THR A 65 -3.24 5.29 9.26
CA THR A 65 -3.02 6.46 10.11
C THR A 65 -2.10 7.49 9.46
N TYR A 66 -1.15 7.02 8.64
CA TYR A 66 -0.32 7.84 7.78
C TYR A 66 -1.12 8.43 6.62
N LYS A 67 -1.04 9.75 6.41
CA LYS A 67 -1.91 10.45 5.45
C LYS A 67 -1.24 10.88 4.16
N ASN A 68 0.09 10.99 4.11
CA ASN A 68 0.80 11.35 2.88
C ASN A 68 1.03 10.12 2.00
N LEU A 69 -0.07 9.52 1.53
CA LEU A 69 -0.10 8.29 0.74
C LEU A 69 -0.52 8.55 -0.70
N GLU A 70 0.18 7.91 -1.63
CA GLU A 70 -0.25 7.71 -3.00
C GLU A 70 -0.58 6.22 -3.17
N ILE A 71 -1.72 5.89 -3.78
CA ILE A 71 -2.15 4.50 -4.00
C ILE A 71 -2.34 4.31 -5.50
N ILE A 72 -1.55 3.42 -6.10
CA ILE A 72 -1.55 3.12 -7.53
C ILE A 72 -2.00 1.68 -7.71
N CYS A 73 -3.17 1.46 -8.30
CA CYS A 73 -3.66 0.12 -8.62
C CYS A 73 -3.42 -0.18 -10.11
N VAL A 74 -2.71 -1.26 -10.39
CA VAL A 74 -2.38 -1.69 -11.77
C VAL A 74 -3.21 -2.93 -12.09
N ASN A 75 -4.28 -2.76 -12.87
CA ASN A 75 -5.10 -3.88 -13.32
C ASN A 75 -4.49 -4.54 -14.55
N ASP A 76 -4.01 -5.78 -14.40
CA ASP A 76 -3.33 -6.56 -15.44
C ASP A 76 -4.32 -7.36 -16.30
N GLY A 77 -5.40 -6.70 -16.75
CA GLY A 77 -6.41 -7.35 -17.58
C GLY A 77 -7.30 -8.34 -16.84
N SER A 78 -7.66 -8.05 -15.58
CA SER A 78 -8.65 -8.85 -14.85
C SER A 78 -9.95 -9.01 -15.64
N THR A 79 -10.49 -10.23 -15.64
CA THR A 79 -11.75 -10.62 -16.29
C THR A 79 -12.92 -10.67 -15.31
N ASP A 80 -12.64 -10.54 -14.02
CA ASP A 80 -13.61 -10.51 -12.94
C ASP A 80 -14.09 -9.07 -12.62
N SER A 81 -14.77 -8.89 -11.50
CA SER A 81 -15.28 -7.59 -11.04
C SER A 81 -14.21 -6.66 -10.48
N SER A 82 -12.92 -7.03 -10.48
CA SER A 82 -11.84 -6.22 -9.91
C SER A 82 -11.80 -4.81 -10.49
N LYS A 83 -11.98 -4.68 -11.81
CA LYS A 83 -12.01 -3.38 -12.49
C LYS A 83 -13.13 -2.49 -11.95
N ARG A 84 -14.33 -3.04 -11.80
CA ARG A 84 -15.49 -2.31 -11.26
C ARG A 84 -15.24 -1.86 -9.82
N ILE A 85 -14.64 -2.72 -8.99
CA ILE A 85 -14.28 -2.38 -7.61
C ILE A 85 -13.27 -1.22 -7.57
N LEU A 86 -12.26 -1.23 -8.45
CA LEU A 86 -11.29 -0.13 -8.56
C LEU A 86 -11.96 1.19 -8.95
N GLU A 87 -12.90 1.16 -9.91
CA GLU A 87 -13.66 2.33 -10.35
C GLU A 87 -14.54 2.89 -9.22
N ASP A 88 -15.23 2.03 -8.48
CA ASP A 88 -16.07 2.41 -7.33
C ASP A 88 -15.24 3.11 -6.24
N TYR A 89 -14.07 2.55 -5.90
CA TYR A 89 -13.15 3.16 -4.92
C TYR A 89 -12.52 4.46 -5.43
N SER A 90 -12.18 4.55 -6.72
CA SER A 90 -11.61 5.77 -7.31
C SER A 90 -12.59 6.94 -7.24
N LYS A 91 -13.90 6.70 -7.44
CA LYS A 91 -14.94 7.72 -7.27
C LYS A 91 -15.07 8.13 -5.81
N LYS A 92 -15.24 7.15 -4.91
CA LYS A 92 -15.42 7.38 -3.46
C LYS A 92 -14.31 8.21 -2.81
N ILE A 93 -13.07 8.11 -3.29
CA ILE A 93 -11.91 8.83 -2.71
C ILE A 93 -11.75 10.24 -3.31
N ARG A 94 -12.29 10.50 -4.51
CA ARG A 94 -12.16 11.78 -5.20
C ARG A 94 -13.29 12.77 -4.89
N GLU A 95 -14.40 12.28 -4.32
CA GLU A 95 -15.52 13.08 -3.78
C GLU A 95 -15.22 13.56 -2.35
#